data_AF-A0A0S8JPL1-F1
#
_entry.id   AF-A0A0S8JPL1-F1
#
_cell.length_a   1.000
_cell.length_b   1.000
_cell.length_c   1.000
_cell.angle_alpha   90.00
_cell.angle_beta   90.00
_cell.angle_gamma   90.00
#
_symmetry.space_group_name_H-M   'P 1'
#
loop_
_entity.id
_entity.type
_entity.pdbx_description
1 polymer ?
#
loop_
_entity_poly.entity_id
_entity_poly.type
_entity_poly.pdbx_seq_one_letter_code
_entity_poly.pdbx_strand_id
1 'polypeptide(L)'
;MILACHQPTYLPWPGFFHKAIHADLFLLLDHVQFPRGTSWVYRNRIKMAGGQRWLAVPVWRAGRGLQLIKDVEIAEDRIWRHKHLASIEHAYSNAPYFGEHMPFFERLYGRQWTRLLDLNLEALHYLRDQVGVVTPFRLGSEFGAYGRGSELLVRMCEKAGADTFAVSRRAHPYLNEQIFSERGIALHYLSYAPPIYPQLWGDFISNLSLIDLLLNCGPKTLQILRRSGHWPDRTDTSP
;
A
#
# COMPACT_ATOMS: atom_id res chain seq x y z
N MET A 1 11.88 -8.03 16.81
CA MET A 1 11.72 -7.44 15.46
C MET A 1 10.23 -7.30 15.16
N ILE A 2 9.82 -6.13 14.67
CA ILE A 2 8.42 -5.80 14.35
C ILE A 2 8.12 -6.13 12.89
N LEU A 3 7.19 -7.06 12.67
CA LEU A 3 6.68 -7.44 11.36
C LEU A 3 5.35 -6.76 11.07
N ALA A 4 5.17 -6.30 9.84
CA ALA A 4 3.90 -5.84 9.33
C ALA A 4 3.65 -6.44 7.93
N CYS A 5 2.40 -6.80 7.62
CA CYS A 5 2.06 -7.34 6.29
C CYS A 5 0.91 -6.59 5.63
N HIS A 6 0.91 -6.51 4.29
CA HIS A 6 -0.27 -6.07 3.54
C HIS A 6 -0.27 -6.71 2.15
N GLN A 7 -1.44 -6.83 1.51
CA GLN A 7 -1.50 -7.21 0.10
C GLN A 7 -0.78 -6.16 -0.77
N PRO A 8 -0.06 -6.55 -1.84
CA PRO A 8 0.57 -5.61 -2.75
C PRO A 8 -0.51 -4.81 -3.48
N THR A 9 -0.62 -3.54 -3.13
CA THR A 9 -1.77 -2.69 -3.44
C THR A 9 -1.42 -1.71 -4.56
N TYR A 10 -2.34 -1.48 -5.49
CA TYR A 10 -2.14 -0.53 -6.58
C TYR A 10 -2.21 0.90 -6.05
N LEU A 11 -1.09 1.64 -6.15
CA LEU A 11 -0.96 3.05 -5.76
C LEU A 11 -1.61 3.34 -4.39
N PRO A 12 -1.17 2.71 -3.28
CA PRO A 12 -1.95 2.64 -2.03
C PRO A 12 -2.13 4.00 -1.35
N TRP A 13 -3.01 4.05 -0.35
CA TRP A 13 -3.28 5.26 0.45
C TRP A 13 -2.21 5.47 1.55
N PRO A 14 -2.11 6.67 2.16
CA PRO A 14 -1.14 6.98 3.22
C PRO A 14 -1.05 5.95 4.34
N GLY A 15 -2.18 5.39 4.78
CA GLY A 15 -2.23 4.38 5.84
C GLY A 15 -1.49 3.07 5.55
N PHE A 16 -1.25 2.73 4.28
CA PHE A 16 -0.36 1.62 3.91
C PHE A 16 1.07 1.90 4.35
N PHE A 17 1.57 3.10 4.05
CA PHE A 17 2.93 3.51 4.40
C PHE A 17 3.05 3.85 5.89
N HIS A 18 1.99 4.35 6.54
CA HIS A 18 1.94 4.46 8.00
C HIS A 18 2.19 3.11 8.67
N LYS A 19 1.59 2.03 8.16
CA LYS A 19 1.89 0.69 8.67
C LYS A 19 3.36 0.29 8.43
N ALA A 20 3.91 0.65 7.27
CA ALA A 20 5.30 0.35 6.94
C ALA A 20 6.31 1.07 7.83
N ILE A 21 6.15 2.38 8.08
CA ILE A 21 7.10 3.17 8.89
C ILE A 21 7.18 2.73 10.36
N HIS A 22 6.21 1.94 10.83
CA HIS A 22 6.18 1.38 12.19
C HIS A 22 6.66 -0.08 12.26
N ALA A 23 7.25 -0.60 11.18
CA ALA A 23 7.77 -1.97 11.13
C ALA A 23 9.25 -2.01 10.74
N ASP A 24 9.94 -3.04 11.22
CA ASP A 24 11.32 -3.35 10.82
C ASP A 24 11.36 -4.13 9.50
N LEU A 25 10.28 -4.86 9.19
CA LEU A 25 10.09 -5.59 7.93
C LEU A 25 8.62 -5.48 7.48
N PHE A 26 8.41 -5.18 6.20
CA PHE A 26 7.08 -5.11 5.60
C PHE A 26 6.90 -6.19 4.53
N LEU A 27 6.02 -7.16 4.80
CA LEU A 27 5.73 -8.25 3.86
C LEU A 27 4.54 -7.94 2.96
N LEU A 28 4.78 -8.04 1.65
CA LEU A 28 3.77 -7.97 0.61
C LEU A 28 3.18 -9.38 0.42
N LEU A 29 1.94 -9.58 0.88
CA LEU A 29 1.23 -10.85 0.81
C LEU A 29 0.73 -11.12 -0.61
N ASP A 30 1.64 -11.55 -1.48
CA ASP A 30 1.41 -11.83 -2.90
C ASP A 30 0.79 -13.22 -3.16
N HIS A 31 1.03 -14.18 -2.27
CA HIS A 31 0.58 -15.56 -2.36
C HIS A 31 -0.72 -15.83 -1.60
N VAL A 32 -1.46 -14.78 -1.22
CA VAL A 32 -2.84 -14.93 -0.70
C VAL A 32 -3.86 -14.79 -1.82
N GLN A 33 -5.08 -15.24 -1.56
CA GLN A 33 -6.17 -15.19 -2.54
C GLN A 33 -6.46 -13.76 -2.98
N PHE A 34 -6.59 -13.56 -4.30
CA PHE A 34 -7.08 -12.32 -4.88
C PHE A 34 -8.54 -12.08 -4.46
N PRO A 35 -8.89 -10.88 -3.94
CA PRO A 35 -10.24 -10.63 -3.46
C PRO A 35 -11.31 -10.81 -4.56
N ARG A 36 -12.40 -11.51 -4.24
CA ARG A 36 -13.52 -11.75 -5.17
C ARG A 36 -14.30 -10.48 -5.49
N GLY A 37 -14.39 -9.57 -4.52
CA GLY A 37 -15.07 -8.28 -4.67
C GLY A 37 -14.14 -7.15 -5.13
N THR A 38 -14.59 -5.93 -4.90
CA THR A 38 -13.74 -4.77 -5.12
C THR A 38 -12.62 -4.68 -4.09
N SER A 39 -11.43 -4.28 -4.51
CA SER A 39 -10.23 -4.30 -3.66
C SER A 39 -9.23 -3.25 -4.10
N TRP A 40 -8.47 -2.72 -3.13
CA TRP A 40 -7.36 -1.81 -3.38
C TRP A 40 -6.22 -2.45 -4.17
N VAL A 41 -6.15 -3.78 -4.23
CA VAL A 41 -5.09 -4.53 -4.94
C VAL A 41 -4.96 -4.11 -6.41
N TYR A 42 -6.04 -3.68 -7.06
CA TYR A 42 -6.04 -3.32 -8.48
C TYR A 42 -6.58 -1.91 -8.78
N ARG A 43 -6.99 -1.15 -7.77
CA ARG A 43 -7.55 0.18 -7.97
C ARG A 43 -7.33 1.10 -6.78
N ASN A 44 -7.20 2.39 -7.03
CA ASN A 44 -7.26 3.43 -6.00
C ASN A 44 -7.86 4.72 -6.59
N ARG A 45 -7.95 5.78 -5.79
CA ARG A 45 -8.61 7.03 -6.14
C ARG A 45 -7.59 8.17 -6.15
N ILE A 46 -7.81 9.10 -7.06
CA ILE A 46 -7.11 10.39 -7.14
C ILE A 46 -8.11 11.54 -6.98
N LYS A 47 -7.63 12.70 -6.56
CA LYS A 47 -8.45 13.91 -6.51
C LYS A 47 -8.55 14.58 -7.87
N MET A 48 -9.67 15.24 -8.14
CA MET A 48 -9.89 16.08 -9.33
C MET A 48 -10.87 17.21 -8.98
N ALA A 49 -11.03 18.17 -9.89
CA ALA A 49 -11.95 19.31 -9.72
C ALA A 49 -13.39 18.92 -9.29
N GLY A 50 -13.91 17.80 -9.79
CA GLY A 50 -15.25 17.28 -9.46
C GLY A 50 -15.29 16.26 -8.32
N GLY A 51 -14.26 16.16 -7.47
CA GLY A 51 -14.18 15.23 -6.36
C GLY A 51 -13.07 14.17 -6.54
N GLN A 52 -13.44 12.90 -6.64
CA GLN A 52 -12.47 11.80 -6.75
C GLN A 52 -12.78 10.88 -7.94
N ARG A 53 -11.73 10.33 -8.56
CA ARG A 53 -11.85 9.36 -9.65
C ARG A 53 -11.07 8.09 -9.32
N TRP A 54 -11.67 6.96 -9.66
CA TRP A 54 -11.00 5.67 -9.60
C TRP A 54 -10.03 5.51 -10.77
N LEU A 55 -8.80 5.10 -10.45
CA LEU A 55 -7.88 4.47 -11.37
C LEU A 55 -7.96 2.96 -11.11
N ALA A 56 -8.40 2.19 -12.09
CA ALA A 56 -8.63 0.76 -11.95
C ALA A 56 -7.92 0.00 -13.08
N VAL A 57 -6.96 -0.84 -12.69
CA VAL A 57 -6.27 -1.74 -13.60
C VAL A 57 -7.23 -2.86 -14.01
N PRO A 58 -7.50 -3.07 -15.30
CA PRO A 58 -8.33 -4.16 -15.76
C PRO A 58 -7.59 -5.49 -15.56
N VAL A 59 -8.26 -6.49 -15.00
CA VAL A 59 -7.65 -7.78 -14.66
C VAL A 59 -8.61 -8.93 -14.94
N TRP A 60 -8.07 -10.09 -15.27
CA TRP A 60 -8.87 -11.30 -15.53
C TRP A 60 -9.44 -11.89 -14.24
N ARG A 61 -10.77 -11.98 -14.13
CA ARG A 61 -11.46 -12.49 -12.93
C ARG A 61 -12.41 -13.65 -13.19
N ALA A 62 -13.12 -13.61 -14.33
CA ALA A 62 -14.12 -14.61 -14.67
C ALA A 62 -13.50 -16.02 -14.67
N GLY A 63 -14.15 -16.97 -13.99
CA GLY A 63 -13.65 -18.34 -13.85
C GLY A 63 -12.41 -18.53 -12.96
N ARG A 64 -11.89 -17.47 -12.32
CA ARG A 64 -10.62 -17.50 -11.56
C ARG A 64 -10.78 -17.12 -10.08
N GLY A 65 -11.84 -17.61 -9.44
CA GLY A 65 -12.23 -17.20 -8.08
C GLY A 65 -11.30 -17.58 -6.92
N LEU A 66 -10.27 -18.41 -7.19
CA LEU A 66 -9.25 -18.86 -6.22
C LEU A 66 -7.83 -18.42 -6.58
N GLN A 67 -7.66 -17.60 -7.63
CA GLN A 67 -6.33 -17.16 -8.06
C GLN A 67 -5.61 -16.41 -6.92
N LEU A 68 -4.30 -16.60 -6.80
CA LEU A 68 -3.47 -15.84 -5.88
C LEU A 68 -3.12 -14.49 -6.49
N ILE A 69 -2.81 -13.49 -5.67
CA ILE A 69 -2.49 -12.14 -6.15
C ILE A 69 -1.31 -12.16 -7.14
N LYS A 70 -0.27 -12.98 -6.87
CA LYS A 70 0.90 -13.15 -7.73
C LYS A 70 0.59 -13.70 -9.12
N ASP A 71 -0.54 -14.41 -9.27
CA ASP A 71 -0.95 -15.03 -10.53
C ASP A 71 -1.93 -14.14 -11.33
N VAL A 72 -2.33 -12.99 -10.79
CA VAL A 72 -3.32 -12.11 -11.44
C VAL A 72 -2.72 -11.48 -12.69
N GLU A 73 -3.35 -11.74 -13.84
CA GLU A 73 -3.02 -11.15 -15.13
C GLU A 73 -3.86 -9.90 -15.41
N ILE A 74 -3.21 -8.91 -16.00
CA ILE A 74 -3.86 -7.71 -16.49
C ILE A 74 -4.63 -8.08 -17.77
N ALA A 75 -5.90 -7.67 -17.83
CA ALA A 75 -6.69 -7.77 -19.05
C ALA A 75 -6.23 -6.65 -19.99
N GLU A 76 -5.23 -6.97 -20.81
CA GLU A 76 -4.49 -6.00 -21.60
C GLU A 76 -5.40 -5.21 -22.54
N ASP A 77 -5.35 -3.90 -22.38
CA ASP A 77 -5.89 -2.90 -23.29
C ASP A 77 -5.02 -1.64 -23.13
N ARG A 78 -4.40 -1.15 -24.21
CA ARG A 78 -3.57 0.07 -24.15
C ARG A 78 -4.35 1.28 -23.61
N ILE A 79 -5.67 1.28 -23.72
CA ILE A 79 -6.55 2.37 -23.33
C ILE A 79 -6.47 2.67 -21.83
N TRP A 80 -6.38 1.67 -20.94
CA TRP A 80 -6.41 1.95 -19.49
C TRP A 80 -5.15 2.71 -19.03
N ARG A 81 -3.98 2.35 -19.57
CA ARG A 81 -2.71 3.01 -19.24
C ARG A 81 -2.72 4.47 -19.66
N HIS A 82 -3.16 4.74 -20.89
CA HIS A 82 -3.30 6.10 -21.39
C HIS A 82 -4.32 6.91 -20.56
N LYS A 83 -5.48 6.32 -20.23
CA LYS A 83 -6.48 6.97 -19.36
C LYS A 83 -5.95 7.28 -17.96
N HIS A 84 -5.14 6.39 -17.38
CA HIS A 84 -4.55 6.61 -16.06
C HIS A 84 -3.54 7.75 -16.10
N LEU A 85 -2.61 7.74 -17.08
CA LEU A 85 -1.63 8.79 -17.27
C LEU A 85 -2.31 10.15 -17.46
N ALA A 86 -3.23 10.25 -18.41
CA ALA A 86 -3.99 11.48 -18.69
C ALA A 86 -4.80 11.95 -17.47
N SER A 87 -5.33 11.02 -16.66
CA SER A 87 -6.04 11.39 -15.43
C SER A 87 -5.10 11.96 -14.37
N ILE A 88 -3.87 11.45 -14.24
CA ILE A 88 -2.86 11.99 -13.31
C ILE A 88 -2.38 13.37 -13.79
N GLU A 89 -2.09 13.52 -15.09
CA GLU A 89 -1.71 14.80 -15.69
C GLU A 89 -2.79 15.85 -15.44
N HIS A 90 -4.05 15.53 -15.77
CA HIS A 90 -5.16 16.45 -15.57
C HIS A 90 -5.39 16.79 -14.09
N ALA A 91 -5.25 15.80 -13.20
CA ALA A 91 -5.48 15.96 -11.78
C ALA A 91 -4.41 16.80 -11.07
N TYR A 92 -3.16 16.75 -11.55
CA TYR A 92 -2.02 17.21 -10.76
C TYR A 92 -1.03 18.10 -11.51
N SER A 93 -1.28 18.50 -12.76
CA SER A 93 -0.36 19.38 -13.51
C SER A 93 0.01 20.68 -12.79
N ASN A 94 -0.86 21.19 -11.92
CA ASN A 94 -0.64 22.37 -11.09
C ASN A 94 -0.08 22.07 -9.69
N ALA A 95 0.23 20.81 -9.38
CA ALA A 95 0.77 20.42 -8.07
C ALA A 95 2.27 20.78 -8.00
N PRO A 96 2.77 21.29 -6.86
CA PRO A 96 4.15 21.80 -6.76
C PRO A 96 5.25 20.80 -7.15
N TYR A 97 5.03 19.50 -6.93
CA TYR A 97 6.01 18.45 -7.21
C TYR A 97 5.60 17.58 -8.41
N PHE A 98 4.69 18.06 -9.26
CA PHE A 98 4.25 17.33 -10.44
C PHE A 98 5.40 17.02 -11.39
N GLY A 99 6.16 18.03 -11.79
CA GLY A 99 7.24 17.89 -12.78
C GLY A 99 8.35 16.93 -12.34
N GLU A 100 8.61 16.83 -11.03
CA GLU A 100 9.62 15.92 -10.47
C GLU A 100 9.23 14.45 -10.65
N HIS A 101 7.95 14.12 -10.43
CA HIS A 101 7.49 12.74 -10.38
C HIS A 101 6.82 12.26 -11.67
N MET A 102 6.39 13.17 -12.54
CA MET A 102 5.71 12.82 -13.80
C MET A 102 6.51 11.85 -14.69
N PRO A 103 7.84 12.01 -14.87
CA PRO A 103 8.64 11.08 -15.69
C PRO A 103 8.55 9.61 -15.23
N PHE A 104 8.35 9.35 -13.94
CA PHE A 104 8.12 7.99 -13.45
C PHE A 104 6.79 7.44 -13.95
N PHE A 105 5.71 8.22 -13.85
CA PHE A 105 4.39 7.77 -14.28
C PHE A 105 4.33 7.57 -15.80
N GLU A 106 4.99 8.41 -16.58
CA GLU A 106 5.14 8.23 -18.03
C GLU A 106 5.79 6.88 -18.36
N ARG A 107 6.88 6.52 -17.66
CA ARG A 107 7.52 5.20 -17.83
C ARG A 107 6.64 4.06 -17.36
N LEU A 108 6.00 4.20 -16.20
CA LEU A 108 5.12 3.19 -15.60
C LEU A 108 3.97 2.82 -16.54
N TYR A 109 3.30 3.82 -17.11
CA TYR A 109 2.16 3.61 -18.03
C TYR A 109 2.57 3.46 -19.50
N GLY A 110 3.80 3.84 -19.87
CA GLY A 110 4.39 3.56 -21.18
C GLY A 110 4.77 2.08 -21.36
N ARG A 111 5.13 1.41 -20.26
CA ARG A 111 5.45 -0.03 -20.24
C ARG A 111 4.19 -0.90 -20.28
N GLN A 112 4.27 -2.02 -21.00
CA GLN A 112 3.27 -3.09 -20.94
C GLN A 112 3.55 -4.00 -19.74
N TRP A 113 2.50 -4.39 -19.02
CA TRP A 113 2.58 -5.22 -17.82
C TRP A 113 1.71 -6.47 -17.99
N THR A 114 2.28 -7.64 -17.75
CA THR A 114 1.55 -8.93 -17.84
C THR A 114 0.86 -9.24 -16.52
N ARG A 115 1.59 -9.15 -15.39
CA ARG A 115 1.06 -9.43 -14.05
C ARG A 115 0.73 -8.14 -13.31
N LEU A 116 -0.36 -8.15 -12.55
CA LEU A 116 -0.72 -7.04 -11.67
C LEU A 116 0.33 -6.83 -10.57
N LEU A 117 0.92 -7.93 -10.06
CA LEU A 117 1.96 -7.87 -9.03
C LEU A 117 3.14 -7.01 -9.48
N ASP A 118 3.65 -7.23 -10.69
CA ASP A 118 4.83 -6.53 -11.20
C ASP A 118 4.59 -5.01 -11.30
N LEU A 119 3.42 -4.61 -11.84
CA LEU A 119 2.99 -3.21 -11.88
C LEU A 119 2.91 -2.59 -10.48
N ASN A 120 2.32 -3.33 -9.53
CA ASN A 120 2.18 -2.86 -8.16
C ASN A 120 3.54 -2.73 -7.47
N LEU A 121 4.47 -3.67 -7.68
CA LEU A 121 5.81 -3.62 -7.11
C LEU A 121 6.59 -2.41 -7.61
N GLU A 122 6.55 -2.14 -8.92
CA GLU A 122 7.20 -0.95 -9.52
C GLU A 122 6.70 0.34 -8.87
N ALA A 123 5.37 0.48 -8.74
CA ALA A 123 4.76 1.64 -8.11
C ALA A 123 5.05 1.72 -6.60
N LEU A 124 5.01 0.60 -5.89
CA LEU A 124 5.26 0.54 -4.45
C LEU A 124 6.71 0.90 -4.10
N HIS A 125 7.67 0.36 -4.85
CA HIS A 125 9.10 0.65 -4.63
C HIS A 125 9.40 2.11 -4.93
N TYR A 126 8.91 2.65 -6.03
CA TYR A 126 9.05 4.08 -6.32
C TYR A 126 8.47 4.94 -5.19
N LEU A 127 7.24 4.68 -4.75
CA LEU A 127 6.62 5.47 -3.68
C LEU A 127 7.36 5.31 -2.34
N ARG A 128 7.80 4.11 -1.99
CA ARG A 128 8.61 3.87 -0.78
C ARG A 128 9.86 4.75 -0.80
N ASP A 129 10.57 4.76 -1.94
CA ASP A 129 11.84 5.46 -2.09
C ASP A 129 11.63 6.98 -2.11
N GLN A 130 10.63 7.49 -2.84
CA GLN A 130 10.32 8.92 -2.87
C GLN A 130 9.80 9.47 -1.54
N VAL A 131 9.11 8.64 -0.76
CA VAL A 131 8.72 9.00 0.61
C VAL A 131 9.89 8.90 1.58
N GLY A 132 10.95 8.15 1.26
CA GLY A 132 12.03 7.91 2.22
C GLY A 132 11.66 6.91 3.32
N VAL A 133 10.79 5.94 3.01
CA VAL A 133 10.51 4.82 3.92
C VAL A 133 11.67 3.84 3.85
N VAL A 134 12.44 3.73 4.93
CA VAL A 134 13.61 2.83 5.02
C VAL A 134 13.25 1.37 5.26
N THR A 135 12.02 1.09 5.70
CA THR A 135 11.55 -0.27 5.98
C THR A 135 11.64 -1.13 4.72
N PRO A 136 12.36 -2.27 4.76
CA PRO A 136 12.47 -3.17 3.63
C PRO A 136 11.11 -3.79 3.29
N PHE A 137 10.78 -3.80 1.99
CA PHE A 137 9.60 -4.48 1.45
C PHE A 137 10.07 -5.80 0.84
N ARG A 138 9.44 -6.91 1.23
CA ARG A 138 9.76 -8.25 0.71
C ARG A 138 8.48 -8.98 0.34
N LEU A 139 8.54 -9.88 -0.63
CA LEU A 139 7.40 -10.72 -0.98
C LEU A 139 7.21 -11.79 0.10
N GLY A 140 5.98 -11.96 0.57
CA GLY A 140 5.68 -12.98 1.57
C GLY A 140 5.92 -14.40 1.03
N SER A 141 5.79 -14.60 -0.28
CA SER A 141 6.05 -15.91 -0.91
C SER A 141 7.51 -16.37 -0.79
N GLU A 142 8.46 -15.45 -0.57
CA GLU A 142 9.87 -15.76 -0.36
C GLU A 142 10.13 -16.46 0.99
N PHE A 143 9.19 -16.37 1.94
CA PHE A 143 9.36 -16.88 3.30
C PHE A 143 8.86 -18.33 3.47
N GLY A 144 8.22 -18.89 2.45
CA GLY A 144 7.73 -20.28 2.47
C GLY A 144 6.67 -20.56 3.55
N ALA A 145 5.98 -19.52 4.05
CA ALA A 145 4.85 -19.66 4.96
C ALA A 145 3.53 -19.66 4.19
N TYR A 146 2.68 -20.64 4.46
CA TYR A 146 1.37 -20.80 3.82
C TYR A 146 0.29 -21.04 4.87
N GLY A 147 -0.95 -20.68 4.55
CA GLY A 147 -2.08 -20.75 5.46
C GLY A 147 -3.11 -19.68 5.15
N ARG A 148 -3.97 -19.38 6.12
CA ARG A 148 -5.01 -18.33 6.02
C ARG A 148 -5.15 -17.59 7.35
N GLY A 149 -5.62 -16.34 7.29
CA GLY A 149 -5.93 -15.54 8.49
C GLY A 149 -4.74 -15.43 9.45
N SER A 150 -5.03 -15.41 10.74
CA SER A 150 -4.04 -15.32 11.84
C SER A 150 -2.94 -16.37 11.77
N GLU A 151 -3.25 -17.59 11.34
CA GLU A 151 -2.26 -18.68 11.25
C GLU A 151 -1.16 -18.38 10.22
N LEU A 152 -1.54 -17.80 9.07
CA LEU A 152 -0.55 -17.34 8.10
C LEU A 152 0.33 -16.22 8.68
N LEU A 153 -0.28 -15.26 9.37
CA LEU A 153 0.43 -14.11 9.91
C LEU A 153 1.46 -14.52 10.97
N VAL A 154 1.09 -15.48 11.81
CA VAL A 154 2.02 -16.00 12.82
C VAL A 154 3.16 -16.79 12.18
N ARG A 155 2.87 -17.67 11.22
CA ARG A 155 3.94 -18.38 10.48
C ARG A 155 4.90 -17.42 9.78
N MET A 156 4.39 -16.29 9.28
CA MET A 156 5.22 -15.22 8.72
C MET A 156 6.11 -14.59 9.78
N CYS A 157 5.60 -14.35 10.99
CA CYS A 157 6.41 -13.87 12.11
C CYS A 157 7.52 -14.86 12.44
N GLU A 158 7.21 -16.15 12.59
CA GLU A 158 8.18 -17.20 12.89
C GLU A 158 9.28 -17.29 11.81
N LYS A 159 8.89 -17.31 10.54
CA LYS A 159 9.85 -17.36 9.41
C LYS A 159 10.71 -16.11 9.29
N ALA A 160 10.19 -14.96 9.71
CA ALA A 160 10.93 -13.71 9.71
C ALA A 160 11.77 -13.52 10.98
N GLY A 161 11.58 -14.32 12.04
CA GLY A 161 12.19 -14.09 13.34
C GLY A 161 11.58 -12.87 14.08
N ALA A 162 10.30 -12.60 13.86
CA ALA A 162 9.58 -11.49 14.48
C ALA A 162 8.93 -11.92 15.80
N ASP A 163 9.09 -11.08 16.82
CA ASP A 163 8.47 -11.21 18.14
C ASP A 163 7.24 -10.30 18.30
N THR A 164 7.01 -9.41 17.34
CA THR A 164 5.94 -8.43 17.37
C THR A 164 5.28 -8.34 16.00
N PHE A 165 3.95 -8.37 15.97
CA PHE A 165 3.16 -8.17 14.76
C PHE A 165 2.37 -6.86 14.84
N ALA A 166 2.76 -5.89 14.00
CA ALA A 166 2.08 -4.61 13.89
C ALA A 166 0.90 -4.69 12.92
N VAL A 167 -0.28 -4.31 13.41
CA VAL A 167 -1.54 -4.43 12.68
C VAL A 167 -2.44 -3.23 12.94
N SER A 168 -3.29 -2.87 11.98
CA SER A 168 -4.24 -1.78 12.22
C SER A 168 -5.27 -2.18 13.27
N ARG A 169 -5.66 -1.24 14.15
CA ARG A 169 -6.73 -1.45 15.14
C ARG A 169 -8.03 -1.98 14.52
N ARG A 170 -8.31 -1.56 13.27
CA ARG A 170 -9.50 -1.99 12.50
C ARG A 170 -9.48 -3.48 12.13
N ALA A 171 -8.32 -4.13 12.14
CA ALA A 171 -8.23 -5.55 11.82
C ALA A 171 -8.49 -6.46 13.02
N HIS A 172 -8.57 -5.92 14.25
CA HIS A 172 -8.77 -6.68 15.49
C HIS A 172 -9.88 -7.75 15.38
N PRO A 173 -11.09 -7.46 14.85
CA PRO A 173 -12.16 -8.47 14.75
C PRO A 173 -11.84 -9.69 13.86
N TYR A 174 -10.80 -9.61 13.03
CA TYR A 174 -10.38 -10.66 12.11
C TYR A 174 -9.15 -11.43 12.60
N LEU A 175 -8.63 -11.09 13.78
CA LEU A 175 -7.47 -11.75 14.38
C LEU A 175 -7.91 -12.69 15.49
N ASN A 176 -7.14 -13.76 15.64
CA ASN A 176 -7.21 -14.66 16.79
C ASN A 176 -5.95 -14.39 17.61
N GLU A 177 -6.09 -13.54 18.63
CA GLU A 177 -4.95 -13.10 19.47
C GLU A 177 -4.28 -14.25 20.20
N GLN A 178 -5.04 -15.28 20.56
CA GLN A 178 -4.54 -16.46 21.27
C GLN A 178 -3.44 -17.18 20.47
N ILE A 179 -3.58 -17.28 19.15
CA ILE A 179 -2.58 -17.94 18.29
C ILE A 179 -1.26 -17.14 18.26
N PHE A 180 -1.32 -15.81 18.43
CA PHE A 180 -0.10 -14.99 18.51
C PHE A 180 0.58 -15.16 19.88
N SER A 181 -0.19 -15.08 20.97
CA SER A 181 0.35 -15.16 22.33
C SER A 181 0.95 -16.54 22.65
N GLU A 182 0.32 -17.63 22.21
CA GLU A 182 0.82 -19.01 22.38
C GLU A 182 2.18 -19.26 21.73
N ARG A 183 2.54 -18.44 20.72
CA ARG A 183 3.81 -18.51 19.99
C ARG A 183 4.77 -17.39 20.37
N GLY A 184 4.48 -16.67 21.46
CA GLY A 184 5.33 -15.61 21.98
C GLY A 184 5.39 -14.37 21.08
N ILE A 185 4.38 -14.13 20.26
CA ILE A 185 4.31 -12.96 19.37
C ILE A 185 3.37 -11.92 19.96
N ALA A 186 3.89 -10.73 20.27
CA ALA A 186 3.09 -9.61 20.73
C ALA A 186 2.27 -9.01 19.57
N LEU A 187 0.98 -8.76 19.79
CA LEU A 187 0.18 -7.96 18.86
C LEU A 187 0.31 -6.48 19.21
N HIS A 188 0.66 -5.67 18.21
CA HIS A 188 0.66 -4.22 18.35
C HIS A 188 -0.37 -3.58 17.42
N TYR A 189 -1.31 -2.84 18.02
CA TYR A 189 -2.38 -2.19 17.30
C TYR A 189 -2.04 -0.73 16.95
N LEU A 190 -1.78 -0.50 15.66
CA LEU A 190 -1.58 0.83 15.10
C LEU A 190 -2.90 1.59 15.00
N SER A 191 -2.93 2.80 15.54
CA SER A 191 -3.98 3.78 15.29
C SER A 191 -3.58 4.63 14.09
N TYR A 192 -4.45 4.72 13.08
CA TYR A 192 -4.23 5.55 11.90
C TYR A 192 -5.32 6.60 11.77
N ALA A 193 -4.91 7.86 11.76
CA ALA A 193 -5.73 9.02 11.46
C ALA A 193 -5.21 9.64 10.15
N PRO A 194 -6.02 9.73 9.08
CA PRO A 194 -5.56 10.31 7.83
C PRO A 194 -4.98 11.71 8.04
N PRO A 195 -3.73 11.98 7.64
CA PRO A 195 -3.11 13.26 7.89
C PRO A 195 -3.77 14.31 6.98
N ILE A 196 -4.01 15.51 7.49
CA ILE A 196 -4.50 16.64 6.70
C ILE A 196 -3.30 17.34 6.07
N TYR A 197 -3.38 17.62 4.77
CA TYR A 197 -2.34 18.29 4.01
C TYR A 197 -2.96 19.10 2.85
N PRO A 198 -2.23 20.05 2.26
CA PRO A 198 -2.69 20.79 1.09
C PRO A 198 -2.98 19.85 -0.07
N GLN A 199 -4.17 19.99 -0.65
CA GLN A 199 -4.57 19.30 -1.86
C GLN A 199 -5.07 20.33 -2.88
N LEU A 200 -4.89 20.04 -4.16
CA LEU A 200 -5.64 20.76 -5.21
C LEU A 200 -7.14 20.56 -5.05
N TRP A 201 -7.94 21.33 -5.79
CA TRP A 201 -9.40 21.11 -5.94
C TRP A 201 -10.24 21.31 -4.67
N GLY A 202 -9.84 22.23 -3.79
CA GLY A 202 -10.63 22.64 -2.62
C GLY A 202 -10.55 21.64 -1.46
N ASP A 203 -11.71 21.33 -0.85
CA ASP A 203 -11.83 20.60 0.41
C ASP A 203 -11.05 19.28 0.46
N PHE A 204 -10.47 18.99 1.62
CA PHE A 204 -9.65 17.81 1.84
C PHE A 204 -10.44 16.50 1.67
N ILE A 205 -9.88 15.55 0.93
CA ILE A 205 -10.40 14.18 0.79
C ILE A 205 -9.38 13.19 1.37
N SER A 206 -9.79 12.49 2.42
CA SER A 206 -8.95 11.49 3.09
C SER A 206 -8.80 10.18 2.29
N ASN A 207 -7.67 9.49 2.50
CA ASN A 207 -7.41 8.15 1.96
C ASN A 207 -7.54 8.04 0.43
N LEU A 208 -7.09 9.08 -0.28
CA LEU A 208 -6.70 8.97 -1.68
C LEU A 208 -5.41 8.15 -1.81
N SER A 209 -5.02 7.84 -3.04
CA SER A 209 -3.69 7.33 -3.34
C SER A 209 -2.61 8.26 -2.78
N LEU A 210 -1.52 7.68 -2.26
CA LEU A 210 -0.37 8.42 -1.75
C LEU A 210 0.21 9.39 -2.79
N ILE A 211 0.01 9.14 -4.09
CA ILE A 211 0.46 10.06 -5.14
C ILE A 211 -0.14 11.47 -4.93
N ASP A 212 -1.35 11.58 -4.39
CA ASP A 212 -1.95 12.89 -4.08
C ASP A 212 -1.09 13.65 -3.06
N LEU A 213 -0.72 12.99 -1.96
CA LEU A 213 0.16 13.55 -0.95
C LEU A 213 1.56 13.84 -1.52
N LEU A 214 2.14 12.92 -2.29
CA LEU A 214 3.47 13.08 -2.87
C LEU A 214 3.55 14.26 -3.84
N LEU A 215 2.60 14.37 -4.77
CA LEU A 215 2.61 15.43 -5.79
C LEU A 215 2.33 16.82 -5.19
N ASN A 216 1.56 16.89 -4.10
CA ASN A 216 1.27 18.16 -3.42
C ASN A 216 2.35 18.57 -2.41
N CYS A 217 3.02 17.61 -1.74
CA CYS A 217 3.88 17.89 -0.58
C CYS A 217 5.35 17.45 -0.74
N GLY A 218 5.67 16.62 -1.73
CA GLY A 218 7.04 16.22 -2.08
C GLY A 218 7.84 15.72 -0.87
N PRO A 219 9.04 16.30 -0.59
CA PRO A 219 9.89 15.89 0.53
C PRO A 219 9.22 15.92 1.92
N LYS A 220 8.12 16.67 2.10
CA LYS A 220 7.39 16.72 3.38
C LYS A 220 6.50 15.50 3.60
N THR A 221 6.32 14.62 2.62
CA THR A 221 5.41 13.47 2.69
C THR A 221 5.70 12.56 3.89
N LEU A 222 6.96 12.23 4.17
CA LEU A 222 7.30 11.40 5.33
C LEU A 222 6.93 12.06 6.66
N GLN A 223 7.25 13.35 6.80
CA GLN A 223 6.94 14.11 8.01
C GLN A 223 5.42 14.17 8.24
N ILE A 224 4.64 14.34 7.17
CA ILE A 224 3.18 14.35 7.22
C ILE A 224 2.64 12.97 7.60
N LEU A 225 3.19 11.89 7.04
CA LEU A 225 2.83 10.51 7.37
C LEU A 225 3.14 10.16 8.83
N ARG A 226 4.26 10.63 9.39
CA ARG A 226 4.59 10.40 10.81
C ARG A 226 3.59 11.04 11.78
N ARG A 227 2.78 12.00 11.31
CA ARG A 227 1.69 12.60 12.09
C ARG A 227 0.37 11.83 11.98
N SER A 228 0.28 10.80 11.13
CA SER A 228 -0.99 10.13 10.77
C SER A 228 -1.47 9.07 11.77
N GLY A 229 -1.20 9.26 13.05
CA GLY A 229 -1.41 8.25 14.08
C GLY A 229 -0.23 8.20 15.04
N HIS A 230 -0.34 7.32 16.03
CA HIS A 230 0.73 7.09 16.99
C HIS A 230 0.80 5.61 17.37
N TRP A 231 2.02 5.20 17.73
CA TRP A 231 2.29 4.02 18.53
C TRP A 231 2.19 4.45 20.00
N PRO A 232 1.19 4.00 20.79
CA PRO A 232 0.97 4.51 22.15
C PRO A 232 2.19 4.42 23.09
N ASP A 233 3.05 3.41 22.89
CA ASP A 233 4.14 3.05 23.81
C ASP A 233 5.57 3.27 23.27
N ARG A 234 5.75 3.99 22.16
CA ARG A 234 7.08 4.34 21.65
C ARG A 234 7.27 5.82 21.94
N THR A 235 7.96 6.11 23.04
CA THR A 235 8.62 7.41 23.18
C THR A 235 9.53 7.54 21.97
N ASP A 236 9.27 8.54 21.14
CA ASP A 236 10.06 8.88 19.98
C ASP A 236 11.44 9.35 20.48
N THR A 237 12.29 8.37 20.80
CA THR A 237 13.69 8.57 21.15
C THR A 237 14.50 8.42 19.88
N SER A 238 14.17 9.27 18.90
CA SER A 238 15.10 9.60 17.85
C SER A 238 15.94 10.77 18.37
N PRO A 239 17.28 10.66 18.45
CA PRO A 239 18.17 11.75 18.88
C PRO A 239 18.11 12.96 17.93
#